data_AF-A0A2E0L0J2-F1
#
_entry.id   AF-A0A2E0L0J2-F1
#
_cell.length_a   1.000
_cell.length_b   1.000
_cell.length_c   1.000
_cell.angle_alpha   90.00
_cell.angle_beta   90.00
_cell.angle_gamma   90.00
#
_symmetry.space_group_name_H-M   'P 1'
#
loop_
_entity.id
_entity.type
_entity.pdbx_description
1 polymer ?
#
loop_
_entity_poly.entity_id
_entity_poly.type
_entity_poly.pdbx_seq_one_letter_code
_entity_poly.pdbx_strand_id
1 'polypeptide(L)'
;MEIIDLLIRLLIGFVMTFFFGVSSFSSGTPSEDRPGGDTYRSTTHINSVNVLVQESFPMQVQLEVTGEHADGCDYPVQVDQRREGNTVIVEVYREIPIDIMCPMILLPYNDTIQLDGTFEPGEYVFMVNDFVVEQTL
;
A
#
# COMPACT_ATOMS: atom_id res chain seq x y z
N MET A 1 8.74 -46.43 -52.97
CA MET A 1 9.28 -45.26 -52.26
C MET A 1 8.44 -44.03 -52.62
N GLU A 2 7.11 -44.16 -52.52
CA GLU A 2 6.14 -43.07 -52.79
C GLU A 2 5.05 -43.05 -51.72
N ILE A 3 4.69 -44.24 -51.19
CA ILE A 3 3.73 -44.40 -50.09
C ILE A 3 4.23 -43.80 -48.76
N ILE A 4 5.54 -43.84 -48.51
CA ILE A 4 6.14 -43.32 -47.26
C ILE A 4 6.13 -41.79 -47.23
N ASP A 5 6.41 -41.11 -48.36
CA ASP A 5 6.31 -39.64 -48.45
C ASP A 5 4.85 -39.15 -48.38
N LEU A 6 3.91 -39.94 -48.92
CA LEU A 6 2.48 -39.66 -48.80
C LEU A 6 2.01 -39.78 -47.34
N LEU A 7 2.48 -40.81 -46.62
CA LEU A 7 2.19 -41.00 -45.19
C LEU A 7 2.81 -39.89 -44.31
N ILE A 8 4.01 -39.42 -44.63
CA ILE A 8 4.66 -38.32 -43.90
C ILE A 8 3.92 -37.00 -44.12
N ARG A 9 3.45 -36.71 -45.36
CA ARG A 9 2.62 -35.53 -45.64
C ARG A 9 1.25 -35.58 -44.97
N LEU A 10 0.65 -36.77 -44.88
CA LEU A 10 -0.64 -36.98 -44.20
C LEU A 10 -0.49 -36.86 -42.67
N LEU A 11 0.63 -37.35 -42.10
CA LEU A 11 0.99 -37.18 -40.69
C LEU A 11 1.26 -35.71 -40.32
N ILE A 12 2.01 -34.96 -41.13
CA ILE A 12 2.29 -33.54 -40.87
C ILE A 12 1.02 -32.68 -41.00
N GLY A 13 0.14 -32.99 -41.96
CA GLY A 13 -1.16 -32.33 -42.12
C GLY A 13 -2.13 -32.61 -40.96
N PHE A 14 -2.17 -33.85 -40.46
CA PHE A 14 -3.04 -34.23 -39.35
C PHE A 14 -2.57 -33.63 -38.01
N VAL A 15 -1.25 -33.48 -37.82
CA VAL A 15 -0.66 -32.80 -36.66
C VAL A 15 -0.95 -31.29 -36.65
N MET A 16 -1.04 -30.63 -37.82
CA MET A 16 -1.39 -29.20 -37.88
C MET A 16 -2.88 -28.90 -37.60
N THR A 17 -3.79 -29.85 -37.82
CA THR A 17 -5.23 -29.67 -37.51
C THR A 17 -5.59 -29.94 -36.04
N PHE A 18 -4.67 -30.44 -35.22
CA PHE A 18 -4.90 -30.63 -33.79
C PHE A 18 -4.55 -29.38 -32.94
N PHE A 19 -3.93 -28.36 -33.53
CA PHE A 19 -3.57 -27.10 -32.85
C PHE A 19 -4.52 -25.93 -33.15
N PHE A 20 -5.56 -26.12 -33.97
CA PHE A 20 -6.60 -25.12 -34.26
C PHE A 20 -7.96 -25.65 -33.80
N GLY A 21 -8.15 -25.77 -32.48
CA GLY A 21 -9.37 -26.40 -31.95
C GLY A 21 -9.69 -26.19 -30.48
N VAL A 22 -9.07 -25.22 -29.81
CA VAL A 22 -9.66 -24.58 -28.64
C VAL A 22 -9.58 -23.09 -28.92
N SER A 23 -10.65 -22.54 -29.47
CA SER A 23 -10.96 -21.15 -29.17
C SER A 23 -11.06 -21.10 -27.64
N SER A 24 -10.02 -20.56 -26.99
CA SER A 24 -10.11 -20.15 -25.61
C SER A 24 -11.28 -19.18 -25.52
N PHE A 25 -12.47 -19.71 -25.21
CA PHE A 25 -13.51 -18.93 -24.60
C PHE A 25 -12.90 -18.59 -23.24
N SER A 26 -12.18 -17.47 -23.20
CA SER A 26 -12.02 -16.72 -21.98
C SER A 26 -13.44 -16.35 -21.58
N SER A 27 -14.07 -17.24 -20.82
CA SER A 27 -14.98 -16.82 -19.79
C SER A 27 -14.12 -15.98 -18.85
N GLY A 28 -13.86 -14.75 -19.26
CA GLY A 28 -13.85 -13.67 -18.30
C GLY A 28 -15.20 -13.81 -17.63
N THR A 29 -15.21 -14.46 -16.46
CA THR A 29 -16.05 -13.96 -15.38
C THR A 29 -16.01 -12.45 -15.53
N PRO A 30 -17.15 -11.76 -15.65
CA PRO A 30 -17.17 -10.38 -15.23
C PRO A 30 -16.49 -10.44 -13.87
N SER A 31 -15.24 -9.96 -13.78
CA SER A 31 -14.81 -9.36 -12.54
C SER A 31 -15.90 -8.33 -12.39
N GLU A 32 -16.85 -8.62 -11.51
CA GLU A 32 -17.65 -7.58 -10.94
C GLU A 32 -16.59 -6.63 -10.41
N ASP A 33 -16.30 -5.64 -11.24
CA ASP A 33 -15.68 -4.39 -10.89
C ASP A 33 -16.65 -3.83 -9.88
N ARG A 34 -16.60 -4.41 -8.67
CA ARG A 34 -17.30 -3.90 -7.52
C ARG A 34 -16.61 -2.57 -7.39
N PRO A 35 -17.28 -1.46 -7.72
CA PRO A 35 -16.65 -0.16 -7.54
C PRO A 35 -16.14 -0.20 -6.12
N GLY A 36 -14.84 0.05 -5.92
CA GLY A 36 -14.36 0.39 -4.59
C GLY A 36 -15.29 1.48 -4.13
N GLY A 37 -16.21 1.15 -3.21
CA GLY A 37 -17.27 2.06 -2.82
C GLY A 37 -16.62 3.35 -2.35
N ASP A 38 -17.30 4.48 -2.55
CA ASP A 38 -16.78 5.76 -2.12
C ASP A 38 -16.28 5.67 -0.67
N THR A 39 -15.03 6.05 -0.44
CA THR A 39 -14.41 6.10 0.88
C THR A 39 -14.23 7.55 1.30
N TYR A 40 -14.12 7.77 2.61
CA TYR A 40 -13.63 9.03 3.16
C TYR A 40 -12.35 8.80 3.95
N ARG A 41 -11.47 9.80 3.94
CA ARG A 41 -10.23 9.81 4.71
C ARG A 41 -10.54 10.20 6.16
N SER A 42 -10.31 9.29 7.08
CA SER A 42 -10.41 9.53 8.53
C SER A 42 -9.02 9.67 9.14
N THR A 43 -8.63 10.90 9.47
CA THR A 43 -7.32 11.21 10.07
C THR A 43 -7.23 10.72 11.51
N THR A 44 -6.06 10.22 11.91
CA THR A 44 -5.77 9.80 13.29
C THR A 44 -5.43 11.00 14.16
N HIS A 45 -6.00 11.10 15.35
CA HIS A 45 -5.58 12.11 16.32
C HIS A 45 -4.27 11.66 16.98
N ILE A 46 -3.24 12.50 16.93
CA ILE A 46 -1.90 12.16 17.42
C ILE A 46 -1.68 12.79 18.79
N ASN A 47 -1.33 11.96 19.77
CA ASN A 47 -1.13 12.37 21.17
C ASN A 47 0.35 12.58 21.47
N SER A 48 1.23 11.77 20.88
CA SER A 48 2.68 11.91 21.06
C SER A 48 3.45 11.37 19.85
N VAL A 49 4.61 11.98 19.61
CA VAL A 49 5.62 11.49 18.66
C VAL A 49 6.97 11.48 19.37
N ASN A 50 7.64 10.34 19.38
CA ASN A 50 9.02 10.19 19.85
C ASN A 50 9.92 9.84 18.68
N VAL A 51 10.98 10.63 18.48
CA VAL A 51 11.91 10.47 17.36
C VAL A 51 13.06 9.57 17.79
N LEU A 52 13.18 8.42 17.12
CA LEU A 52 14.25 7.46 17.35
C LEU A 52 15.26 7.54 16.20
N VAL A 53 16.51 7.86 16.53
CA VAL A 53 17.62 7.88 15.57
C VAL A 53 18.45 6.62 15.74
N GLN A 54 18.58 5.83 14.68
CA GLN A 54 19.43 4.65 14.68
C GLN A 54 20.86 5.00 14.30
N GLU A 55 21.81 4.50 15.07
CA GLU A 55 23.26 4.69 14.90
C GLU A 55 23.83 3.85 13.72
N SER A 56 23.19 3.89 12.55
CA SER A 56 23.64 3.24 11.32
C SER A 56 24.06 4.28 10.27
N PHE A 57 24.89 3.88 9.30
CA PHE A 57 25.30 4.74 8.18
C PHE A 57 24.76 4.18 6.86
N PRO A 58 23.84 4.87 6.16
CA PRO A 58 23.27 6.18 6.49
C PRO A 58 22.32 6.16 7.70
N MET A 59 22.14 7.32 8.37
CA MET A 59 21.25 7.43 9.54
C MET A 59 19.82 7.09 9.16
N GLN A 60 19.17 6.27 9.99
CA GLN A 60 17.77 5.88 9.84
C GLN A 60 16.97 6.49 10.99
N VAL A 61 15.83 7.09 10.68
CA VAL A 61 14.95 7.72 11.68
C VAL A 61 13.63 6.97 11.73
N GLN A 62 13.16 6.65 12.92
CA GLN A 62 11.83 6.10 13.18
C GLN A 62 11.04 7.07 14.06
N LEU A 63 9.72 7.07 13.90
CA LEU A 63 8.80 7.79 14.76
C LEU A 63 7.95 6.78 15.53
N GLU A 64 8.09 6.74 16.85
CA GLU A 64 7.11 6.07 17.71
C GLU A 64 5.93 7.02 17.90
N VAL A 65 4.76 6.63 17.39
CA VAL A 65 3.57 7.49 17.36
C VAL A 65 2.48 6.85 18.20
N THR A 66 1.92 7.63 19.12
CA THR A 66 0.69 7.24 19.85
C THR A 66 -0.42 8.23 19.60
N GLY A 67 -1.65 7.74 19.62
CA GLY A 67 -2.83 8.52 19.28
C GLY A 67 -4.12 7.74 19.46
N GLU A 68 -5.16 8.20 18.79
CA GLU A 68 -6.48 7.57 18.78
C GLU A 68 -7.27 7.88 17.51
N HIS A 69 -8.12 6.94 17.10
CA HIS A 69 -9.15 7.17 16.12
C HIS A 69 -10.44 7.60 16.83
N ALA A 70 -11.14 8.58 16.27
CA ALA A 70 -12.39 9.12 16.83
C ALA A 70 -13.62 8.21 16.64
N ASP A 71 -13.41 6.97 16.19
CA ASP A 71 -14.43 5.98 15.92
C ASP A 71 -13.90 4.56 16.19
N GLY A 72 -14.83 3.60 16.28
CA GLY A 72 -14.52 2.19 16.53
C GLY A 72 -14.49 1.30 15.31
N CYS A 73 -14.45 1.83 14.09
CA CYS A 73 -14.24 0.99 12.92
C CYS A 73 -12.81 0.46 12.91
N ASP A 74 -12.60 -0.76 12.42
CA ASP A 74 -11.27 -1.38 12.31
C ASP A 74 -10.89 -1.50 10.84
N TYR A 75 -10.34 -0.42 10.30
CA TYR A 75 -9.82 -0.35 8.93
C TYR A 75 -8.31 -0.20 8.94
N PRO A 76 -7.60 -0.70 7.91
CA PRO A 76 -6.16 -0.57 7.81
C PRO A 76 -5.71 0.89 7.86
N VAL A 77 -4.74 1.17 8.74
CA VAL A 77 -4.07 2.47 8.78
C VAL A 77 -3.14 2.58 7.57
N GLN A 78 -3.20 3.74 6.94
CA GLN A 78 -2.32 4.18 5.87
C GLN A 78 -1.38 5.25 6.41
N VAL A 79 -0.15 5.24 5.92
CA VAL A 79 0.87 6.22 6.25
C VAL A 79 1.47 6.76 4.96
N ASP A 80 1.19 8.03 4.68
CA ASP A 80 1.82 8.75 3.56
C ASP A 80 2.94 9.62 4.10
N GLN A 81 4.06 9.68 3.38
CA GLN A 81 5.23 10.48 3.75
C GLN A 81 5.65 11.39 2.61
N ARG A 82 6.00 12.63 2.94
CA ARG A 82 6.64 13.57 2.02
C ARG A 82 7.68 14.39 2.75
N ARG A 83 8.71 14.84 2.01
CA ARG A 83 9.81 15.63 2.57
C ARG A 83 10.04 16.89 1.77
N GLU A 84 10.12 18.00 2.49
CA GLU A 84 10.36 19.35 1.96
C GLU A 84 11.59 19.91 2.68
N GLY A 85 12.78 19.60 2.15
CA GLY A 85 14.05 19.94 2.79
C GLY A 85 14.24 19.21 4.13
N ASN A 86 14.27 19.97 5.22
CA ASN A 86 14.40 19.47 6.60
C ASN A 86 13.04 19.29 7.31
N THR A 87 11.93 19.54 6.61
CA THR A 87 10.59 19.25 7.11
C THR A 87 10.11 17.92 6.54
N VAL A 88 9.80 16.97 7.41
CA VAL A 88 9.20 15.68 7.06
C VAL A 88 7.74 15.71 7.49
N ILE A 89 6.84 15.41 6.57
CA ILE A 89 5.40 15.44 6.78
C ILE A 89 4.89 14.01 6.63
N VAL A 90 4.20 13.53 7.66
CA VAL A 90 3.66 12.19 7.78
C VAL A 90 2.17 12.30 8.01
N GLU A 91 1.37 11.69 7.14
CA GLU A 91 -0.09 11.64 7.27
C GLU A 91 -0.50 10.23 7.70
N VAL A 92 -1.16 10.11 8.85
CA VAL A 92 -1.66 8.84 9.40
C VAL A 92 -3.18 8.85 9.37
N TYR A 93 -3.78 8.01 8.54
CA TYR A 93 -5.23 8.01 8.30
C TYR A 93 -5.75 6.62 7.94
N ARG A 94 -7.07 6.51 7.81
CA ARG A 94 -7.75 5.31 7.31
C ARG A 94 -8.72 5.69 6.20
N GLU A 95 -8.92 4.81 5.24
CA GLU A 95 -9.98 4.94 4.25
C GLU A 95 -11.18 4.11 4.68
N ILE A 96 -12.28 4.78 4.99
CA ILE A 96 -13.50 4.15 5.51
C ILE A 96 -14.61 4.28 4.47
N PRO A 97 -15.29 3.19 4.07
CA PRO A 97 -16.45 3.24 3.20
C PRO A 97 -17.57 4.11 3.77
N ILE A 98 -18.22 4.93 2.93
CA ILE A 98 -19.29 5.84 3.38
C ILE A 98 -20.58 5.13 3.81
N ASP A 99 -20.74 3.85 3.48
CA ASP A 99 -21.94 3.04 3.74
C ASP A 99 -21.86 2.24 5.05
N ILE A 100 -20.79 2.43 5.83
CA ILE A 100 -20.56 1.74 7.10
C ILE A 100 -20.83 2.67 8.29
N MET A 101 -21.42 2.10 9.34
CA MET A 101 -21.68 2.79 10.60
C MET A 101 -20.65 2.37 11.64
N CYS A 102 -19.80 3.30 12.07
CA CYS A 102 -18.79 3.06 13.09
C CYS A 102 -19.34 3.28 14.52
N PRO A 103 -18.96 2.46 15.51
CA PRO A 103 -19.23 2.75 16.92
C PRO A 103 -18.60 4.08 17.35
N MET A 104 -19.28 4.81 18.23
CA MET A 104 -18.76 6.05 18.83
C MET A 104 -17.87 5.72 20.05
N ILE A 105 -16.65 5.29 19.77
CA ILE A 105 -15.63 4.95 20.77
C ILE A 105 -14.27 5.46 20.29
N LEU A 106 -13.39 5.82 21.23
CA LEU A 106 -11.99 6.12 20.92
C LEU A 106 -11.21 4.80 20.82
N LEU A 107 -10.64 4.54 19.65
CA LEU A 107 -9.78 3.37 19.42
C LEU A 107 -8.31 3.80 19.49
N PRO A 108 -7.51 3.30 20.45
CA PRO A 108 -6.11 3.69 20.57
C PRO A 108 -5.29 3.31 19.34
N TYR A 109 -4.36 4.19 18.97
CA TYR A 109 -3.36 3.97 17.93
C TYR A 109 -1.96 3.99 18.56
N ASN A 110 -1.13 3.00 18.23
CA ASN A 110 0.26 2.93 18.64
C ASN A 110 1.04 2.17 17.56
N ASP A 111 1.96 2.86 16.89
CA ASP A 111 2.79 2.25 15.86
C ASP A 111 4.16 2.94 15.75
N THR A 112 5.10 2.25 15.12
CA THR A 112 6.43 2.78 14.81
C THR A 112 6.56 2.96 13.29
N ILE A 113 6.68 4.22 12.87
CA ILE A 113 6.77 4.59 11.46
C ILE A 113 8.24 4.76 11.09
N GLN A 114 8.74 3.90 10.19
CA GLN A 114 10.06 4.08 9.58
C GLN A 114 10.01 5.21 8.55
N LEU A 115 10.85 6.23 8.71
CA LEU A 115 10.91 7.32 7.76
C LEU A 115 11.69 6.94 6.52
N ASP A 116 11.17 7.36 5.36
CA ASP A 116 11.79 7.14 4.07
C ASP A 116 12.95 8.12 3.81
N GLY A 117 13.98 7.61 3.13
CA GLY A 117 15.14 8.40 2.69
C GLY A 117 16.31 8.41 3.68
N THR A 118 17.31 9.24 3.39
CA THR A 118 18.53 9.38 4.19
C THR A 118 18.51 10.67 4.98
N PHE A 119 19.05 10.63 6.19
CA PHE A 119 19.14 11.79 7.07
C PHE A 119 20.61 12.17 7.28
N GLU A 120 20.89 13.45 7.14
CA GLU A 120 22.19 14.07 7.45
C GLU A 120 22.07 14.85 8.76
N PRO A 121 23.17 15.08 9.50
CA PRO A 121 23.13 15.83 10.74
C PRO A 121 22.56 17.25 10.56
N GLY A 122 21.72 17.69 11.49
CA GLY A 122 21.10 19.01 11.45
C GLY A 122 19.74 19.09 12.14
N GLU A 123 19.10 20.25 12.03
CA GLU A 123 17.77 20.50 12.61
C GLU A 123 16.65 20.03 11.67
N TYR A 124 15.69 19.28 12.20
CA TYR A 124 14.55 18.76 11.47
C TYR A 124 13.24 19.10 12.15
N VAL A 125 12.20 19.23 11.32
CA VAL A 125 10.81 19.37 11.77
C VAL A 125 10.03 18.15 11.29
N PHE A 126 9.50 17.36 12.21
CA PHE A 126 8.63 16.23 11.94
C PHE A 126 7.18 16.64 12.21
N MET A 127 6.36 16.67 11.16
CA MET A 127 4.93 16.97 11.23
C MET A 127 4.15 15.67 11.04
N VAL A 128 3.48 15.18 12.07
CA VAL A 128 2.63 13.98 12.01
C VAL A 128 1.19 14.41 12.22
N ASN A 129 0.41 14.46 11.14
CA ASN A 129 -0.89 15.14 11.11
C ASN A 129 -0.78 16.55 11.72
N ASP A 130 -1.51 16.85 12.79
CA ASP A 130 -1.49 18.14 13.48
C ASP A 130 -0.40 18.26 14.56
N PHE A 131 0.39 17.20 14.79
CA PHE A 131 1.45 17.18 15.80
C PHE A 131 2.80 17.57 15.19
N VAL A 132 3.55 18.46 15.85
CA VAL A 132 4.83 18.97 15.34
C VAL A 132 5.94 18.76 16.37
N VAL A 133 7.07 18.21 15.93
CA VAL A 133 8.29 18.03 16.72
C VAL A 133 9.48 18.63 16.00
N GLU A 134 10.29 19.41 16.71
CA GLU A 134 11.61 19.85 16.25
C GLU A 134 12.69 18.98 16.92
N GLN A 135 13.66 18.51 16.15
CA GLN A 135 14.70 17.61 16.64
C GLN A 135 16.00 17.80 15.86
N THR A 136 17.11 17.90 16.60
CA THR A 136 18.46 17.81 16.05
C THR A 136 18.84 16.35 15.83
N LEU A 137 19.27 16.00 14.62
CA LEU A 137 19.85 14.69 14.26
C LEU A 137 21.38 14.73 14.26
#